data_AF-A0A645FPA2-F1
#
_entry.id   AF-A0A645FPA2-F1
#
_cell.length_a   1.000
_cell.length_b   1.000
_cell.length_c   1.000
_cell.angle_alpha   90.00
_cell.angle_beta   90.00
_cell.angle_gamma   90.00
#
_symmetry.space_group_name_H-M   'P 1'
#
loop_
_entity.id
_entity.type
_entity.pdbx_description
1 polymer ?
#
loop_
_entity_poly.entity_id
_entity_poly.type
_entity_poly.pdbx_seq_one_letter_code
_entity_poly.pdbx_strand_id
1 'polypeptide(L)'
;MAGFPFDASDPGRQPWVIFCSEEAVRRELLDGASDFDPLTDPVAEGDKVIYWNPVTGASTSTTFAKLLAKPRYKATTTNRNLRTLQKIVG
;
A
#
# COMPACT_ATOMS: atom_id res chain seq x y z
N MET A 1 -5.46 -8.09 -13.05
CA MET A 1 -4.67 -8.34 -11.81
C MET A 1 -5.66 -8.62 -10.68
N ALA A 2 -6.00 -9.90 -10.49
CA ALA A 2 -7.17 -10.35 -9.69
C ALA A 2 -6.97 -10.29 -8.16
N GLY A 3 -5.98 -9.55 -7.66
CA GLY A 3 -5.58 -9.56 -6.24
C GLY A 3 -5.85 -8.27 -5.46
N PHE A 4 -6.04 -7.12 -6.12
CA PHE A 4 -6.26 -5.85 -5.43
C PHE A 4 -7.70 -5.79 -4.91
N PRO A 5 -7.94 -5.71 -3.58
CA PRO A 5 -9.27 -5.92 -2.99
C PRO A 5 -10.14 -4.66 -2.93
N PHE A 6 -9.67 -3.53 -3.46
CA PHE A 6 -10.39 -2.25 -3.43
C PHE A 6 -10.80 -1.79 -4.83
N ASP A 7 -11.67 -0.78 -4.91
CA ASP A 7 -11.94 -0.11 -6.18
C ASP A 7 -10.72 0.71 -6.63
N ALA A 8 -10.00 0.18 -7.62
CA ALA A 8 -8.86 0.84 -8.25
C ALA A 8 -9.25 1.94 -9.26
N SER A 9 -10.52 1.96 -9.70
CA SER A 9 -11.05 2.94 -10.66
C SER A 9 -11.49 4.23 -9.97
N ASP A 10 -11.70 4.20 -8.66
CA ASP A 10 -12.10 5.36 -7.85
C ASP A 10 -11.09 6.52 -8.01
N PRO A 11 -11.49 7.67 -8.60
CA PRO A 11 -10.61 8.82 -8.78
C PRO A 11 -10.25 9.51 -7.45
N GLY A 12 -11.06 9.31 -6.41
CA GLY A 12 -10.82 9.78 -5.06
C GLY A 12 -9.76 8.97 -4.31
N ARG A 13 -9.20 7.93 -4.92
CA ARG A 13 -8.22 7.04 -4.30
C ARG A 13 -6.95 6.87 -5.13
N GLN A 14 -5.91 6.43 -4.41
CA GLN A 14 -4.62 6.12 -5.01
C GLN A 14 -4.27 4.65 -4.79
N PRO A 15 -4.53 3.77 -5.77
CA PRO A 15 -4.24 2.36 -5.60
C PRO A 15 -2.73 2.12 -5.67
N TRP A 16 -2.13 1.67 -4.58
CA TRP A 16 -0.72 1.36 -4.43
C TRP A 16 -0.51 -0.13 -4.18
N VAL A 17 0.59 -0.64 -4.75
CA VAL A 17 1.17 -1.95 -4.46
C VAL A 17 2.54 -1.72 -3.84
N ILE A 18 2.71 -2.24 -2.63
CA ILE A 18 3.95 -2.17 -1.88
C ILE A 18 4.60 -3.55 -1.96
N PHE A 19 5.66 -3.65 -2.77
CA PHE A 19 6.48 -4.85 -2.84
C PHE A 19 7.42 -4.85 -1.64
N CYS A 20 7.45 -5.94 -0.88
CA CYS A 20 8.36 -6.08 0.25
C CYS A 20 9.27 -7.29 0.04
N SER A 21 10.59 -7.09 0.15
CA SER A 21 11.58 -8.15 -0.01
C SER A 21 11.72 -9.03 1.24
N GLU A 22 11.25 -8.56 2.40
CA GLU A 22 11.41 -9.25 3.68
C GLU A 22 10.06 -9.60 4.30
N GLU A 23 9.83 -10.89 4.55
CA GLU A 23 8.55 -11.36 5.09
C GLU A 23 8.27 -10.81 6.50
N ALA A 24 9.30 -10.76 7.36
CA ALA A 24 9.16 -10.23 8.73
C ALA A 24 8.73 -8.76 8.72
N VAL A 25 9.31 -7.95 7.83
CA VAL A 25 8.92 -6.54 7.66
C VAL A 25 7.50 -6.42 7.12
N ARG A 26 7.11 -7.26 6.15
CA ARG A 26 5.74 -7.27 5.63
C ARG A 26 4.72 -7.55 6.73
N ARG A 27 4.98 -8.55 7.58
CA ARG A 27 4.11 -8.89 8.72
C ARG A 27 4.03 -7.73 9.72
N GLU A 28 5.16 -7.14 10.08
CA GLU A 28 5.21 -5.97 10.97
C GLU A 28 4.37 -4.78 10.43
N LEU A 29 4.45 -4.52 9.12
CA LEU A 29 3.65 -3.47 8.47
C LEU A 29 2.15 -3.79 8.47
N LEU A 30 1.77 -5.05 8.30
CA LEU A 30 0.37 -5.51 8.32
C LEU A 30 -0.21 -5.54 9.73
N ASP A 31 0.55 -5.96 10.73
CA ASP A 31 0.12 -5.98 12.13
C ASP A 31 -0.19 -4.56 12.61
N GLY A 32 0.68 -3.59 12.24
CA GLY A 32 0.46 -2.18 12.51
C GLY A 32 -0.75 -1.58 11.77
N ALA A 33 -1.29 -2.26 10.75
CA ALA A 33 -2.43 -1.78 9.99
C ALA A 33 -3.77 -1.86 10.72
N SER A 34 -3.83 -2.63 11.81
CA SER A 34 -5.00 -2.70 12.69
C SER A 34 -5.37 -1.34 13.29
N ASP A 35 -4.41 -0.41 13.40
CA ASP A 35 -4.60 0.94 13.92
C ASP A 35 -4.93 1.99 12.85
N PHE A 36 -5.01 1.60 11.56
CA PHE A 36 -5.28 2.55 10.48
C PHE A 36 -6.78 2.75 10.29
N ASP A 37 -7.17 3.96 9.89
CA ASP A 37 -8.56 4.25 9.53
C ASP A 37 -8.88 3.59 8.17
N PRO A 38 -9.77 2.60 8.10
CA PRO A 38 -10.08 1.89 6.85
C PRO A 38 -10.81 2.77 5.82
N LEU A 39 -11.37 3.92 6.23
CA LEU A 39 -12.02 4.84 5.30
C LEU A 39 -11.00 5.68 4.54
N THR A 40 -9.95 6.16 5.23
CA THR A 40 -8.96 7.09 4.69
C THR A 40 -7.64 6.44 4.30
N ASP A 41 -7.27 5.33 4.95
CA ASP A 41 -5.97 4.68 4.86
C ASP A 41 -6.07 3.13 4.77
N PRO A 42 -6.95 2.57 3.92
CA PRO A 42 -7.16 1.13 3.88
C PRO A 42 -5.94 0.38 3.37
N VAL A 43 -5.56 -0.65 4.11
CA VAL A 43 -4.45 -1.57 3.80
C VAL A 43 -4.98 -3.01 3.78
N ALA A 44 -4.48 -3.83 2.86
CA ALA A 44 -4.81 -5.24 2.79
C ALA A 44 -3.57 -6.07 2.41
N GLU A 45 -3.52 -7.31 2.91
CA GLU A 45 -2.49 -8.27 2.53
C GLU A 45 -2.71 -8.78 1.10
N GLY A 46 -1.61 -8.99 0.37
CA GLY A 46 -1.58 -9.74 -0.88
C GLY A 46 -0.42 -10.72 -0.93
N ASP A 47 -0.32 -11.48 -2.02
CA ASP A 47 0.79 -12.42 -2.23
C ASP A 47 2.12 -11.67 -2.41
N LYS A 48 2.98 -11.73 -1.38
CA LYS A 48 4.28 -11.03 -1.27
C LYS A 48 4.20 -9.51 -1.40
N VAL A 49 3.00 -8.93 -1.31
CA VAL A 49 2.76 -7.50 -1.43
C VAL A 49 1.80 -7.02 -0.34
N ILE A 50 1.78 -5.71 -0.14
CA ILE A 50 0.74 -5.02 0.62
C ILE A 50 -0.01 -4.12 -0.35
N TYR A 51 -1.33 -4.18 -0.33
CA TYR A 51 -2.20 -3.27 -1.07
C TYR A 51 -2.60 -2.11 -0.18
N TRP A 52 -2.56 -0.91 -0.73
CA TRP A 52 -2.89 0.31 0.00
C TRP A 52 -3.70 1.25 -0.90
N ASN A 53 -4.81 1.78 -0.41
CA ASN A 53 -5.73 2.60 -1.23
C ASN A 53 -6.20 3.89 -0.53
N PRO A 54 -5.27 4.77 -0.14
CA PRO A 54 -5.58 5.99 0.60
C PRO A 54 -6.39 6.96 -0.27
N VAL A 55 -7.09 7.87 0.40
CA VAL A 55 -7.74 9.00 -0.29
C VAL A 55 -6.71 9.91 -0.96
N THR A 56 -7.05 10.42 -2.13
CA THR A 56 -6.20 11.35 -2.88
C THR A 56 -5.87 12.57 -2.02
N GLY A 57 -4.59 12.96 -2.01
CA GLY A 57 -4.09 14.07 -1.20
C GLY A 57 -3.69 13.70 0.24
N ALA A 58 -4.00 12.49 0.72
CA ALA A 58 -3.62 12.03 2.05
C ALA A 58 -2.46 11.03 2.08
N SER A 59 -1.97 10.57 0.92
CA SER A 59 -0.90 9.56 0.78
C SER A 59 0.46 9.95 1.38
N THR A 60 0.61 11.14 1.95
CA THR A 60 1.80 11.59 2.69
C THR A 60 1.52 11.86 4.17
N SER A 61 0.25 11.95 4.56
CA SER A 61 -0.19 12.32 5.91
C SER A 61 -0.82 11.18 6.69
N THR A 62 -1.24 10.10 6.01
CA THR A 62 -1.85 8.94 6.66
C THR A 62 -0.87 8.18 7.56
N THR A 63 -1.42 7.35 8.44
CA THR A 63 -0.63 6.55 9.39
C THR A 63 0.27 5.57 8.66
N PHE A 64 -0.23 4.88 7.63
CA PHE A 64 0.56 3.98 6.81
C PHE A 64 1.64 4.73 6.01
N ALA A 65 1.33 5.91 5.45
CA ALA A 65 2.31 6.73 4.76
C ALA A 65 3.50 7.10 5.68
N LYS A 66 3.20 7.52 6.92
CA LYS A 66 4.21 7.84 7.94
C LYS A 66 4.99 6.62 8.38
N LEU A 67 4.32 5.47 8.54
CA LEU A 67 4.96 4.21 8.90
C LEU A 67 5.96 3.84 7.80
N LEU A 68 5.49 3.71 6.56
CA LEU A 68 6.28 3.34 5.38
C LEU A 68 7.44 4.31 5.10
N ALA A 69 7.33 5.57 5.56
CA ALA A 69 8.39 6.56 5.42
C ALA A 69 9.62 6.31 6.31
N LYS A 70 9.53 5.43 7.33
CA LYS A 70 10.64 5.13 8.25
C LYS A 70 11.79 4.41 7.50
N PRO A 71 13.06 4.70 7.82
CA PRO A 71 14.22 4.13 7.11
C PRO A 71 14.24 2.60 7.03
N ARG A 72 13.84 1.93 8.13
CA ARG A 72 13.74 0.46 8.22
C ARG A 72 12.91 -0.15 7.09
N TYR A 73 11.78 0.48 6.77
CA TYR A 73 10.85 -0.04 5.76
C TYR A 73 11.22 0.41 4.35
N LYS A 74 11.67 1.66 4.18
CA LYS A 74 12.17 2.16 2.89
C LYS A 74 13.27 1.29 2.27
N ALA A 75 14.12 0.69 3.09
CA ALA A 75 15.20 -0.18 2.62
C ALA A 75 14.70 -1.49 1.98
N THR A 76 13.51 -1.97 2.36
CA THR A 76 12.98 -3.29 1.99
C THR A 76 11.67 -3.22 1.21
N THR A 77 11.12 -2.01 1.01
CA THR A 77 9.86 -1.79 0.28
C THR A 77 10.05 -1.00 -1.01
N THR A 78 9.36 -1.42 -2.07
CA THR A 78 9.22 -0.68 -3.32
C THR A 78 7.75 -0.35 -3.57
N ASN A 79 7.43 0.94 -3.70
CA ASN A 79 6.06 1.40 -3.87
C ASN A 79 5.79 1.66 -5.36
N ARG A 80 4.70 1.11 -5.89
CA ARG A 80 4.25 1.37 -7.27
C ARG A 80 2.75 1.59 -7.30
N ASN A 81 2.32 2.59 -8.05
CA ASN A 81 0.89 2.78 -8.28
C ASN A 81 0.37 1.65 -9.17
N LEU A 82 -0.75 1.03 -8.80
CA LEU A 82 -1.35 -0.08 -9.52
C LEU A 82 -1.68 0.31 -10.97
N ARG A 83 -2.16 1.54 -11.20
CA ARG A 83 -2.46 2.05 -12.55
C ARG A 83 -1.20 2.13 -13.40
N THR A 84 -0.06 2.45 -12.79
CA THR A 84 1.24 2.45 -13.46
C THR A 84 1.69 1.03 -13.78
N LEU A 85 1.56 0.09 -12.83
CA LEU A 85 1.88 -1.33 -13.06
C LEU A 85 1.06 -1.91 -14.23
N GLN A 86 -0.25 -1.65 -14.25
CA GLN A 86 -1.13 -2.10 -15.33
C GLN A 86 -0.71 -1.60 -16.71
N LYS A 87 -0.15 -0.39 -16.80
CA LYS A 87 0.39 0.15 -18.06
C LYS A 87 1.71 -0.48 -18.49
N ILE A 88 2.52 -0.95 -17.53
CA ILE A 88 3.84 -1.53 -17.79
C ILE A 88 3.74 -3.01 -18.17
N VAL A 89 2.80 -3.74 -17.56
CA VAL A 89 2.54 -5.16 -17.86
C VAL A 89 1.57 -5.31 -19.05
N GLY A 90 1.08 -4.19 -19.58
CA GLY A 90 0.18 -4.11 -20.74
C GLY A 90 0.90 -4.31 -22.07
#